data_AF-A0AB74UTC5-F1
#
_entry.id   AF-A0AB74UTC5-F1
#
_cell.length_a   1.000
_cell.length_b   1.000
_cell.length_c   1.000
_cell.angle_alpha   90.00
_cell.angle_beta   90.00
_cell.angle_gamma   90.00
#
_symmetry.space_group_name_H-M   'P 1'
#
loop_
_entity.id
_entity.type
_entity.pdbx_description
1 polymer ?
#
loop_
_entity_poly.entity_id
_entity_poly.type
_entity_poly.pdbx_seq_one_letter_code
_entity_poly.pdbx_strand_id
1 'polypeptide(L)'
;MKITPVTTAAAVRKRLLKLIDECKSFHWATAWASESDVLDAALASDKMTFMVIGTHQYFTAPEVLDQCLDIHEVRVMHPNGGSTPIPRTLSLSPILGQRSVHVQAQALQP
;
A
#
# COMPACT_ATOMS: atom_id res chain seq x y z
N MET A 1 -23.08 -5.11 -6.56
CA MET A 1 -21.96 -4.74 -5.67
C MET A 1 -22.04 -3.24 -5.41
N LYS A 2 -22.24 -2.81 -4.16
CA LYS A 2 -22.35 -1.38 -3.83
C LYS A 2 -20.95 -0.87 -3.52
N ILE A 3 -20.40 -0.04 -4.39
CA ILE A 3 -19.10 0.62 -4.18
C ILE A 3 -19.38 1.91 -3.41
N THR A 4 -18.76 2.07 -2.24
CA THR A 4 -18.83 3.31 -1.46
C THR A 4 -17.47 3.99 -1.54
N PRO A 5 -17.36 5.15 -2.21
CA PRO A 5 -16.11 5.88 -2.25
C PRO A 5 -15.77 6.41 -0.85
N VAL A 6 -14.51 6.29 -0.48
CA VAL A 6 -13.96 6.87 0.74
C VAL A 6 -13.01 7.98 0.29
N THR A 7 -13.37 9.24 0.53
CA THR A 7 -12.72 10.39 -0.11
C THR A 7 -11.96 11.29 0.85
N THR A 8 -12.06 11.10 2.17
CA THR A 8 -11.29 11.89 3.14
C THR A 8 -10.10 11.11 3.66
N ALA A 9 -8.97 11.79 3.89
CA ALA A 9 -7.76 11.16 4.39
C ALA A 9 -8.01 10.36 5.69
N ALA A 10 -8.77 10.92 6.63
CA ALA A 10 -9.13 10.24 7.88
C ALA A 10 -9.98 8.98 7.66
N ALA A 11 -10.95 9.03 6.73
CA ALA A 11 -11.78 7.87 6.44
C ALA A 11 -11.00 6.79 5.66
N VAL A 12 -10.10 7.18 4.76
CA VAL A 12 -9.19 6.26 4.04
C VAL A 12 -8.28 5.57 5.04
N ARG A 13 -7.61 6.33 5.91
CA ARG A 13 -6.75 5.81 6.99
C ARG A 13 -7.49 4.80 7.86
N LYS A 14 -8.67 5.17 8.40
CA LYS A 14 -9.50 4.28 9.22
C LYS A 14 -9.89 3.01 8.46
N ARG A 15 -10.19 3.12 7.17
CA ARG A 15 -10.59 1.97 6.35
C ARG A 15 -9.42 1.03 6.09
N LEU A 16 -8.24 1.56 5.79
CA LEU A 16 -7.03 0.75 5.55
C LEU A 16 -6.60 -0.01 6.80
N LEU A 17 -6.55 0.65 7.96
CA LEU A 17 -6.24 0.00 9.24
C LEU A 17 -7.21 -1.16 9.53
N LYS A 18 -8.51 -0.91 9.33
CA LYS A 18 -9.53 -1.94 9.49
C LYS A 18 -9.33 -3.12 8.52
N LEU A 19 -8.88 -2.86 7.29
CA LEU A 19 -8.65 -3.91 6.30
C LEU A 19 -7.40 -4.74 6.62
N ILE A 20 -6.34 -4.13 7.14
CA ILE A 20 -5.13 -4.82 7.61
C ILE A 20 -5.51 -5.79 8.75
N ASP A 21 -6.38 -5.35 9.65
CA ASP A 21 -6.86 -6.18 10.76
C ASP A 21 -7.78 -7.34 10.30
N GLU A 22 -8.79 -7.04 9.47
CA GLU A 22 -9.81 -8.02 9.08
C GLU A 22 -9.36 -9.03 8.02
N CYS A 23 -8.39 -8.69 7.17
CA CYS A 23 -7.93 -9.59 6.12
C CYS A 23 -7.12 -10.75 6.71
N LYS A 24 -7.15 -11.90 6.03
CA LYS A 24 -6.26 -13.04 6.35
C LYS A 24 -4.85 -12.82 5.82
N SER A 25 -4.75 -12.16 4.66
CA SER A 25 -3.50 -11.86 3.96
C SER A 25 -3.71 -10.69 3.01
N PHE A 26 -2.65 -9.95 2.69
CA PHE A 26 -2.73 -8.82 1.76
C PHE A 26 -1.45 -8.53 0.99
N HIS A 27 -1.62 -7.95 -0.19
CA HIS A 27 -0.55 -7.42 -1.03
C HIS A 27 -0.69 -5.91 -1.12
N TRP A 28 0.44 -5.22 -1.05
CA TRP A 28 0.47 -3.76 -1.09
C TRP A 28 1.30 -3.28 -2.29
N ALA A 29 0.79 -2.31 -3.05
CA ALA A 29 1.61 -1.60 -4.01
C ALA A 29 1.32 -0.10 -3.96
N THR A 30 2.38 0.70 -3.78
CA THR A 30 2.29 2.15 -3.75
C THR A 30 3.31 2.82 -4.66
N ALA A 31 2.89 3.95 -5.21
CA ALA A 31 3.67 4.78 -6.11
C ALA A 31 4.79 5.52 -5.37
N TRP A 32 4.45 6.04 -4.19
CA TRP A 32 5.32 6.72 -3.25
C TRP A 32 4.78 6.49 -1.83
N ALA A 33 5.62 6.69 -0.82
CA ALA A 33 5.23 6.56 0.57
C ALA A 33 5.92 7.62 1.43
N SER A 34 5.18 8.09 2.43
CA SER A 34 5.71 8.84 3.57
C SER A 34 5.42 8.06 4.84
N GLU A 35 5.99 8.49 5.95
CA GLU A 35 5.66 7.95 7.27
C GLU A 35 4.15 8.03 7.52
N SER A 36 3.59 6.93 8.00
CA SER A 36 2.18 6.83 8.35
C SER A 36 1.97 5.61 9.22
N ASP A 37 1.11 5.76 10.22
CA ASP A 37 0.64 4.66 11.06
C ASP A 37 -0.03 3.52 10.27
N VAL A 38 -0.56 3.78 9.07
CA VAL A 38 -1.09 2.72 8.19
C VAL A 38 0.05 1.88 7.61
N LEU A 39 1.15 2.53 7.23
CA LEU A 39 2.34 1.85 6.76
C LEU A 39 2.96 1.05 7.91
N ASP A 40 3.10 1.65 9.09
CA ASP A 40 3.62 0.99 10.28
C ASP A 40 2.80 -0.28 10.61
N ALA A 41 1.48 -0.17 10.59
CA ALA A 41 0.58 -1.30 10.81
C ALA A 41 0.71 -2.39 9.73
N ALA A 42 0.99 -2.00 8.48
CA ALA A 42 1.18 -2.95 7.39
C ALA A 42 2.51 -3.70 7.51
N LEU A 43 3.60 -2.99 7.79
CA LEU A 43 4.95 -3.55 7.95
C LEU A 43 5.05 -4.44 9.20
N ALA A 44 4.32 -4.12 10.27
CA ALA A 44 4.26 -4.94 11.47
C ALA A 44 3.37 -6.19 11.34
N SER A 45 2.61 -6.33 10.25
CA SER A 45 1.67 -7.44 10.09
C SER A 45 2.33 -8.65 9.43
N ASP A 46 2.22 -9.80 10.08
CA ASP A 46 2.55 -11.13 9.54
C ASP A 46 1.65 -11.56 8.37
N LYS A 47 0.59 -10.80 8.09
CA LYS A 47 -0.38 -11.04 7.01
C LYS A 47 0.03 -10.40 5.69
N MET A 48 1.03 -9.50 5.71
CA MET A 48 1.55 -8.89 4.49
C MET A 48 2.38 -9.92 3.73
N THR A 49 1.91 -10.33 2.55
CA THR A 49 2.61 -11.35 1.76
C THR A 49 3.58 -10.76 0.75
N PHE A 50 3.33 -9.53 0.32
CA PHE A 50 4.16 -8.84 -0.66
C PHE A 50 3.87 -7.33 -0.65
N MET A 51 4.92 -6.52 -0.75
CA MET A 51 4.81 -5.08 -0.90
C MET A 51 5.72 -4.55 -2.01
N VAL A 52 5.20 -3.63 -2.83
CA VAL A 52 6.00 -2.88 -3.82
C VAL A 52 5.94 -1.40 -3.51
N ILE A 53 7.12 -0.79 -3.43
CA ILE A 53 7.29 0.66 -3.21
C ILE A 53 7.96 1.25 -4.44
N GLY A 54 7.29 2.22 -5.08
CA GLY A 54 7.88 3.05 -6.11
C GLY A 54 8.84 4.08 -5.54
N THR A 55 9.92 4.37 -6.27
CA THR A 55 10.85 5.48 -5.96
C THR A 55 10.97 6.47 -7.12
N HIS A 56 10.08 6.39 -8.10
CA HIS A 56 10.06 7.32 -9.23
C HIS A 56 9.98 8.77 -8.74
N GLN A 57 10.79 9.64 -9.35
CA GLN A 57 10.90 11.06 -9.00
C GLN A 57 11.35 11.35 -7.55
N TYR A 58 11.85 10.35 -6.82
CA TYR A 58 12.35 10.50 -5.43
C TYR A 58 11.30 11.05 -4.45
N PHE A 59 10.02 10.75 -4.65
CA PHE A 59 8.95 11.19 -3.74
C PHE A 59 8.78 10.33 -2.47
N THR A 60 9.33 9.13 -2.46
CA THR A 60 9.29 8.28 -1.25
C THR A 60 10.27 8.81 -0.22
N ALA A 61 9.79 8.99 1.02
CA ALA A 61 10.59 9.43 2.14
C ALA A 61 11.76 8.43 2.39
N PRO A 62 13.02 8.90 2.52
CA PRO A 62 14.17 8.02 2.77
C PRO A 62 13.97 7.11 4.00
N GLU A 63 13.34 7.63 5.05
CA GLU A 63 13.08 6.92 6.30
C GLU A 63 12.19 5.69 6.08
N VAL A 64 11.26 5.76 5.11
CA VAL A 64 10.42 4.62 4.72
C VAL A 64 11.25 3.56 4.00
N LEU A 65 12.21 3.98 3.16
CA LEU A 65 13.10 3.04 2.48
C LEU A 65 13.99 2.31 3.49
N ASP A 66 14.51 3.04 4.48
CA ASP A 66 15.34 2.48 5.54
C ASP A 66 14.58 1.42 6.35
N GLN A 67 13.32 1.68 6.71
CA GLN A 67 12.45 0.72 7.40
C GLN A 67 12.19 -0.56 6.58
N CYS A 68 12.29 -0.49 5.26
CA CYS A 68 11.97 -1.59 4.36
C CYS A 68 13.18 -2.43 3.96
N LEU A 69 14.42 -2.02 4.28
CA LEU A 69 15.65 -2.68 3.81
C LEU A 69 15.74 -4.16 4.21
N ASP A 70 15.29 -4.48 5.44
CA ASP A 70 15.42 -5.82 6.02
C ASP A 70 14.14 -6.67 5.92
N ILE A 71 13.10 -6.15 5.25
CA ILE A 71 11.81 -6.85 5.13
C ILE A 71 11.77 -7.63 3.82
N HIS A 72 11.87 -8.97 3.92
CA HIS A 72 11.93 -9.87 2.77
C HIS A 72 10.69 -9.78 1.85
N GLU A 73 9.54 -9.38 2.38
CA GLU A 73 8.28 -9.25 1.64
C GLU A 73 8.22 -7.96 0.81
N VAL A 74 9.12 -7.00 1.07
CA VAL A 74 9.14 -5.70 0.40
C VAL A 74 10.08 -5.71 -0.81
N ARG A 75 9.63 -5.08 -1.89
CA ARG A 75 10.42 -4.80 -3.09
C ARG A 75 10.40 -3.30 -3.35
N VAL A 76 11.57 -2.70 -3.32
CA VAL A 76 11.76 -1.30 -3.70
C VAL A 76 12.10 -1.25 -5.18
N MET A 77 11.26 -0.58 -5.96
CA MET A 77 11.54 -0.35 -7.38
C MET A 77 12.65 0.68 -7.49
N HIS A 78 13.67 0.41 -8.30
CA HIS A 78 14.72 1.37 -8.59
C HIS A 78 14.14 2.53 -9.44
N PRO A 79 14.64 3.76 -9.27
CA PRO A 79 14.21 4.90 -10.05
C PRO A 79 14.82 4.82 -11.46
N ASN A 80 14.40 3.84 -12.25
CA ASN A 80 14.83 3.70 -13.64
C ASN A 80 14.01 4.69 -14.47
N GLY A 81 14.66 5.58 -15.21
CA GLY A 81 14.05 6.64 -16.03
C GLY A 81 13.22 6.19 -17.23
N GLY A 82 12.79 4.93 -17.27
CA GLY A 82 11.86 4.38 -18.26
C GLY A 82 10.42 4.39 -17.73
N SER A 83 9.44 4.51 -18.63
CA SER A 83 8.01 4.57 -18.33
C SER A 83 7.47 3.25 -17.75
N THR A 84 7.85 2.88 -16.53
CA THR A 84 7.16 1.82 -15.79
C THR A 84 5.84 2.36 -15.25
N PRO A 85 4.73 1.61 -15.42
CA PRO A 85 3.44 2.04 -14.89
C PRO A 85 3.54 2.16 -13.37
N ILE A 86 3.22 3.35 -12.86
CA ILE A 86 3.18 3.67 -11.44
C ILE A 86 2.20 2.70 -10.76
N PRO A 87 2.67 1.77 -9.89
CA PRO A 87 1.77 0.82 -9.25
C PRO A 87 0.90 1.54 -8.21
N ARG A 88 -0.41 1.63 -8.49
CA ARG A 88 -1.44 2.20 -7.60
C ARG A 88 -2.45 1.13 -7.20
N THR A 89 -2.00 0.01 -6.65
CA THR A 89 -2.88 -1.14 -6.44
C THR A 89 -2.55 -1.87 -5.15
N LEU A 90 -3.36 -1.65 -4.12
CA LEU A 90 -3.47 -2.58 -2.99
C LEU A 90 -4.38 -3.75 -3.42
N SER A 91 -4.00 -5.01 -3.18
CA SER A 91 -4.86 -6.17 -3.41
C SER A 91 -5.03 -6.96 -2.12
N LEU A 92 -6.24 -6.93 -1.58
CA LEU A 92 -6.62 -7.61 -0.34
C LEU A 92 -7.46 -8.84 -0.68
N SER A 93 -7.06 -10.04 -0.24
CA SER A 93 -7.77 -11.29 -0.55
C SER A 93 -8.33 -11.96 0.71
N PRO A 94 -9.66 -11.97 0.92
CA PRO A 94 -10.33 -12.86 1.86
C PRO A 94 -10.82 -14.11 1.12
N ILE A 95 -10.35 -15.31 1.47
CA ILE A 95 -10.80 -16.54 0.80
C ILE A 95 -11.94 -17.20 1.59
N LEU A 96 -13.16 -16.87 1.17
CA LEU A 96 -14.20 -17.80 0.71
C LEU A 96 -15.01 -17.05 -0.38
N GLY A 97 -14.67 -17.28 -1.66
CA GLY A 97 -15.22 -16.58 -2.82
C GLY A 97 -14.37 -15.38 -3.25
N GLN A 98 -13.80 -15.47 -4.45
CA GLN A 98 -12.97 -14.44 -5.12
C GLN A 98 -13.43 -13.00 -4.84
N ARG A 99 -12.75 -12.29 -3.95
CA ARG A 99 -12.95 -10.85 -3.74
C ARG A 99 -11.65 -10.15 -3.42
N SER A 100 -10.83 -9.91 -4.44
CA SER A 100 -9.73 -8.96 -4.31
C SER A 100 -10.29 -7.55 -4.15
N VAL A 101 -10.08 -6.91 -2.99
CA VAL A 101 -10.42 -5.49 -2.82
C VAL A 101 -9.24 -4.69 -3.35
N HIS A 102 -9.46 -4.03 -4.50
CA HIS A 102 -8.52 -3.08 -5.07
C HIS A 102 -8.77 -1.70 -4.46
N VAL A 103 -7.87 -1.23 -3.60
CA VAL A 103 -7.92 0.15 -3.08
C VAL A 103 -7.04 1.01 -3.96
N GLN A 104 -7.67 1.86 -4.78
CA GLN A 104 -7.00 3.00 -5.40
C GLN A 104 -6.98 4.16 -4.39
N ALA A 105 -5.84 4.36 -3.73
CA ALA A 105 -5.60 5.62 -3.04
C ALA A 105 -5.30 6.69 -4.08
N GLN A 106 -6.28 7.55 -4.37
CA GLN A 106 -6.04 8.78 -5.11
C GLN A 106 -5.35 9.72 -4.14
N ALA A 107 -4.09 10.08 -4.40
CA ALA A 107 -3.43 11.14 -3.68
C ALA A 107 -4.24 12.41 -3.91
N LEU A 108 -5.00 12.83 -2.90
CA LEU A 108 -5.43 14.21 -2.77
C LEU A 108 -4.16 15.01 -2.49
N GLN A 109 -3.53 15.52 -3.55
CA GLN A 109 -2.70 16.70 -3.41
C GLN A 109 -3.65 17.92 -3.35
N PRO A 110 -3.32 18.95 -2.55
CA PRO A 110 -3.96 20.25 -2.67
C PRO A 110 -3.71 20.88 -4.06
#